data_AF-A0A0G0XAZ4-F1
#
_entry.id   AF-A0A0G0XAZ4-F1
#
_cell.length_a   1.000
_cell.length_b   1.000
_cell.length_c   1.000
_cell.angle_alpha   90.00
_cell.angle_beta   90.00
_cell.angle_gamma   90.00
#
_symmetry.space_group_name_H-M   'P 1'
#
loop_
_entity.id
_entity.type
_entity.pdbx_description
1 polymer ?
#
loop_
_entity_poly.entity_id
_entity_poly.type
_entity_poly.pdbx_seq_one_letter_code
_entity_poly.pdbx_strand_id
1 'polypeptide(L)'
;MPFYTMLKNVLKNKTVLVFLLFLLTHLLLLNVNTAEWGDSYRILRASEYIRNLNYPADEKRPPLFSVLLALRPGSVDQILWGRIFMLSVSIASFGVFYKLTQLYLKEDKYKNLALLLFALNPVYLYWSIRIYADVPFTLLVMLAFYLLKKHKDSMNIRLAAVLGIIAGLSILTRFEGYILFGSLALGIYFAEKFRIVDILSKQDFLKRLPLLTGYIAGFFATVSPYWFYRNPLSSSYFDEPSSRAYDLKTLAIFVISMLFVFGVIWAWYFIFNDIHKIFSLAVGDIGIGVFVLIELILVLLWPAAVPRLFVPVIPFLIIFLAVSARTYFDQPRKTPLTPLLGLTTLIVIYPLSQYFLKLQFLVLYKPLLLLVLLIYLFSVHSILNRKYNLFVFSTFITLMIWSGATIWLHKDNFISIKNATEYASENLEGLIAYNDVISVSTWYLNDRRTNEKVRGVFYPYYKQA
;
A
#
# COMPACT_ATOMS: atom_id res chain seq x y z
N MET A 1 -0.30 7.46 42.19
CA MET A 1 0.86 6.54 42.03
C MET A 1 0.73 5.51 40.88
N PRO A 2 -0.43 4.87 40.59
CA PRO A 2 -0.53 3.85 39.53
C PRO A 2 -0.22 4.37 38.11
N PHE A 3 -0.67 5.58 37.80
CA PHE A 3 -0.50 6.20 36.47
C PHE A 3 0.97 6.46 36.13
N TYR A 4 1.77 6.96 37.08
CA TYR A 4 3.20 7.24 36.87
C TYR A 4 3.99 5.96 36.58
N THR A 5 3.74 4.88 37.32
CA THR A 5 4.39 3.58 37.09
C THR A 5 3.97 2.96 35.75
N MET A 6 2.68 3.06 35.40
CA MET A 6 2.17 2.63 34.10
C MET A 6 2.81 3.42 32.95
N LEU A 7 2.88 4.75 33.05
CA LEU A 7 3.50 5.62 32.06
C LEU A 7 5.00 5.32 31.90
N LYS A 8 5.72 5.12 33.01
CA LYS A 8 7.14 4.74 33.00
C LYS A 8 7.36 3.39 32.30
N ASN A 9 6.46 2.42 32.48
CA ASN A 9 6.54 1.12 31.82
C ASN A 9 6.22 1.22 30.32
N VAL A 10 5.25 2.04 29.93
CA VAL A 10 4.93 2.34 28.52
C VAL A 10 6.13 3.00 27.83
N LEU A 11 6.74 4.01 28.45
CA LEU A 11 7.91 4.72 27.91
C LEU A 11 9.16 3.82 27.80
N LYS A 12 9.25 2.75 28.59
CA LYS A 12 10.32 1.76 28.46
C LYS A 12 10.10 0.79 27.30
N ASN A 13 8.84 0.52 26.92
CA ASN A 13 8.52 -0.41 25.85
C ASN A 13 8.53 0.29 24.48
N LYS A 14 9.67 0.20 23.79
CA LYS A 14 9.84 0.80 22.45
C LYS A 14 8.79 0.34 21.45
N THR A 15 8.30 -0.89 21.51
CA THR A 15 7.24 -1.36 20.61
C THR A 15 5.94 -0.60 20.84
N VAL A 16 5.53 -0.43 22.10
CA VAL A 16 4.33 0.36 22.44
C VAL A 16 4.48 1.80 21.97
N LEU A 17 5.68 2.39 22.09
CA LEU A 17 5.94 3.74 21.57
C LEU A 17 5.74 3.84 20.06
N VAL A 18 6.17 2.85 19.27
CA VAL A 18 5.92 2.88 17.81
C VAL A 18 4.43 2.73 17.49
N PHE A 19 3.69 1.90 18.24
CA PHE A 19 2.22 1.82 18.09
C PHE A 19 1.52 3.14 18.43
N LEU A 20 1.94 3.81 19.52
CA LEU A 20 1.40 5.12 19.88
C LEU A 20 1.75 6.18 18.83
N LEU A 21 2.99 6.19 18.32
CA LEU A 21 3.40 7.06 17.23
C LEU A 21 2.54 6.84 15.97
N PHE A 22 2.30 5.59 15.60
CA PHE A 22 1.44 5.24 14.47
C PHE A 22 0.03 5.79 14.65
N LEU A 23 -0.58 5.50 15.81
CA LEU A 23 -1.95 5.92 16.12
C LEU A 23 -2.08 7.45 16.16
N LEU A 24 -1.18 8.14 16.87
CA LEU A 24 -1.19 9.60 16.97
C LEU A 24 -1.00 10.24 15.59
N THR A 25 -0.06 9.74 14.79
CA THR A 25 0.15 10.21 13.41
C THR A 25 -1.13 10.10 12.59
N HIS A 26 -1.82 8.95 12.61
CA HIS A 26 -3.05 8.78 11.82
C HIS A 26 -4.22 9.62 12.34
N LEU A 27 -4.35 9.79 13.66
CA LEU A 27 -5.38 10.65 14.26
C LEU A 27 -5.18 12.12 13.90
N LEU A 28 -3.94 12.62 13.98
CA LEU A 28 -3.61 14.01 13.61
C LEU A 28 -3.81 14.27 12.12
N LEU A 29 -3.61 13.26 11.28
CA LEU A 29 -3.72 13.37 9.82
C LEU A 29 -5.12 13.04 9.28
N LEU A 30 -6.06 12.60 10.12
CA LEU A 30 -7.35 12.07 9.69
C LEU A 30 -8.10 13.00 8.73
N ASN A 31 -8.02 14.32 8.96
CA ASN A 31 -8.67 15.34 8.15
C ASN A 31 -7.69 16.29 7.44
N VAL A 32 -6.43 15.86 7.22
CA VAL A 32 -5.42 16.73 6.59
C VAL A 32 -5.74 17.05 5.13
N ASN A 33 -6.42 16.14 4.42
CA ASN A 33 -6.73 16.28 3.00
C ASN A 33 -7.99 17.14 2.79
N THR A 34 -7.86 18.20 2.01
CA THR A 34 -8.97 19.13 1.71
C THR A 34 -10.03 18.48 0.81
N ALA A 35 -9.59 17.64 -0.13
CA ALA A 35 -10.43 16.82 -1.00
C ALA A 35 -9.86 15.40 -1.13
N GLU A 36 -10.75 14.45 -1.40
CA GLU A 36 -10.35 13.09 -1.78
C GLU A 36 -9.98 13.01 -3.27
N TRP A 37 -9.41 11.88 -3.67
CA TRP A 37 -9.13 11.60 -5.09
C TRP A 37 -10.38 11.13 -5.81
N GLY A 38 -10.37 11.19 -7.14
CA GLY A 38 -11.51 10.80 -7.95
C GLY A 38 -12.01 9.37 -7.72
N ASP A 39 -11.10 8.42 -7.55
CA ASP A 39 -11.47 7.03 -7.27
C ASP A 39 -12.20 6.90 -5.94
N SER A 40 -11.84 7.71 -4.94
CA SER A 40 -12.50 7.73 -3.64
C SER A 40 -13.97 8.13 -3.77
N TYR A 41 -14.28 9.17 -4.56
CA TYR A 41 -15.66 9.58 -4.78
C TYR A 41 -16.46 8.53 -5.55
N ARG A 42 -15.85 7.82 -6.52
CA ARG A 42 -16.52 6.71 -7.22
C ARG A 42 -16.83 5.54 -6.28
N ILE A 43 -15.90 5.19 -5.39
CA ILE A 43 -16.11 4.16 -4.36
C ILE A 43 -17.24 4.58 -3.40
N LEU A 44 -17.26 5.83 -2.94
CA LEU A 44 -18.32 6.34 -2.08
C LEU A 44 -19.68 6.36 -2.81
N ARG A 45 -19.74 6.80 -4.07
CA ARG A 45 -20.95 6.73 -4.89
C ARG A 45 -21.45 5.28 -5.02
N ALA A 46 -20.56 4.34 -5.31
CA ALA A 46 -20.91 2.93 -5.38
C ALA A 46 -21.48 2.40 -4.05
N SER A 47 -20.97 2.89 -2.92
CA SER A 47 -21.52 2.53 -1.60
C SER A 47 -22.97 2.98 -1.41
N GLU A 48 -23.37 4.14 -1.94
CA GLU A 48 -24.77 4.60 -1.87
C GLU A 48 -25.69 3.81 -2.81
N TYR A 49 -25.21 3.37 -3.98
CA TYR A 49 -25.97 2.44 -4.83
C TYR A 49 -26.21 1.11 -4.12
N ILE A 50 -25.21 0.59 -3.40
CA ILE A 50 -25.33 -0.68 -2.64
C ILE A 50 -26.37 -0.58 -1.54
N ARG A 51 -26.50 0.59 -0.88
CA ARG A 51 -27.56 0.82 0.12
C ARG A 51 -28.98 0.72 -0.48
N ASN A 52 -29.10 0.90 -1.79
CA ASN A 52 -30.32 0.70 -2.56
C ASN A 52 -30.35 -0.65 -3.31
N LEU A 53 -29.55 -1.63 -2.86
CA LEU A 53 -29.45 -2.98 -3.43
C LEU A 53 -29.05 -3.00 -4.92
N ASN A 54 -28.23 -2.04 -5.36
CA ASN A 54 -27.74 -1.95 -6.73
C ASN A 54 -26.23 -1.69 -6.79
N TYR A 55 -25.61 -1.81 -7.96
CA TYR A 55 -24.21 -1.44 -8.19
C TYR A 55 -24.07 -0.63 -9.48
N PRO A 56 -23.28 0.46 -9.53
CA PRO A 56 -23.17 1.28 -10.73
C PRO A 56 -22.59 0.50 -11.90
N ALA A 57 -23.27 0.51 -13.04
CA ALA A 57 -22.80 -0.15 -14.26
C ALA A 57 -21.45 0.43 -14.76
N ASP A 58 -21.22 1.73 -14.54
CA ASP A 58 -20.01 2.44 -14.92
C ASP A 58 -18.84 2.28 -13.94
N GLU A 59 -19.06 1.66 -12.77
CA GLU A 59 -17.98 1.36 -11.83
C GLU A 59 -17.21 0.13 -12.32
N LYS A 60 -15.90 0.28 -12.48
CA LYS A 60 -14.97 -0.78 -12.94
C LYS A 60 -14.39 -1.58 -11.78
N ARG A 61 -14.41 -1.03 -10.56
CA ARG A 61 -13.79 -1.64 -9.38
C ARG A 61 -14.65 -2.76 -8.79
N PRO A 62 -14.02 -3.74 -8.12
CA PRO A 62 -14.72 -4.74 -7.32
C PRO A 62 -15.48 -4.14 -6.11
N PRO A 63 -16.54 -4.81 -5.62
CA PRO A 63 -17.54 -4.16 -4.76
C PRO A 63 -17.22 -4.18 -3.25
N LEU A 64 -16.30 -5.03 -2.75
CA LEU A 64 -16.17 -5.29 -1.30
C LEU A 64 -15.90 -4.03 -0.51
N PHE A 65 -15.01 -3.16 -0.99
CA PHE A 65 -14.70 -1.93 -0.26
C PHE A 65 -15.93 -1.01 -0.18
N SER A 66 -16.66 -0.85 -1.27
CA SER A 66 -17.92 -0.09 -1.32
C SER A 66 -19.00 -0.72 -0.43
N VAL A 67 -19.08 -2.05 -0.35
CA VAL A 67 -20.00 -2.78 0.57
C VAL A 67 -19.68 -2.46 2.02
N LEU A 68 -18.39 -2.46 2.40
CA LEU A 68 -17.98 -2.13 3.77
C LEU A 68 -18.27 -0.67 4.12
N LEU A 69 -18.12 0.24 3.16
CA LEU A 69 -18.48 1.65 3.34
C LEU A 69 -20.00 1.87 3.39
N ALA A 70 -20.79 1.04 2.72
CA ALA A 70 -22.26 1.10 2.73
C ALA A 70 -22.87 0.82 4.12
N LEU A 71 -22.11 0.22 5.05
CA LEU A 71 -22.50 0.00 6.45
C LEU A 71 -22.59 1.30 7.28
N ARG A 72 -22.32 2.45 6.66
CA ARG A 72 -22.41 3.79 7.26
C ARG A 72 -23.79 4.05 7.89
N PRO A 73 -23.84 4.54 9.14
CA PRO A 73 -25.07 5.08 9.71
C PRO A 73 -25.57 6.29 8.90
N GLY A 74 -26.88 6.37 8.63
CA GLY A 74 -27.44 7.39 7.74
C GLY A 74 -27.15 8.84 8.15
N SER A 75 -26.90 9.11 9.43
CA SER A 75 -26.61 10.43 9.99
C SER A 75 -25.14 10.88 9.88
N VAL A 76 -24.21 10.00 9.52
CA VAL A 76 -22.76 10.30 9.52
C VAL A 76 -22.31 10.66 8.12
N ASP A 77 -21.56 11.75 7.90
CA ASP A 77 -21.04 12.11 6.57
C ASP A 77 -20.23 10.98 5.90
N GLN A 78 -20.39 10.83 4.58
CA GLN A 78 -19.78 9.75 3.79
C GLN A 78 -18.24 9.79 3.81
N ILE A 79 -17.67 10.99 3.68
CA ILE A 79 -16.21 11.16 3.64
C ILE A 79 -15.64 10.91 5.04
N LEU A 80 -16.26 11.47 6.07
CA LEU A 80 -15.84 11.23 7.46
C LEU A 80 -15.90 9.72 7.82
N TRP A 81 -16.99 9.04 7.45
CA TRP A 81 -17.12 7.60 7.67
C TRP A 81 -16.01 6.81 6.97
N GLY A 82 -15.76 7.13 5.69
CA GLY A 82 -14.67 6.50 4.94
C GLY A 82 -13.31 6.69 5.59
N ARG A 83 -13.01 7.89 6.11
CA ARG A 83 -11.75 8.16 6.84
C ARG A 83 -11.64 7.38 8.14
N ILE A 84 -12.72 7.28 8.92
CA ILE A 84 -12.76 6.48 10.17
C ILE A 84 -12.58 4.98 9.86
N PHE A 85 -13.24 4.49 8.80
CA PHE A 85 -13.06 3.12 8.33
C PHE A 85 -11.59 2.86 7.94
N MET A 86 -10.99 3.75 7.17
CA MET A 86 -9.59 3.65 6.78
C MET A 86 -8.65 3.63 7.98
N LEU A 87 -8.86 4.49 8.98
CA LEU A 87 -8.11 4.46 10.24
C LEU A 87 -8.18 3.08 10.91
N SER A 88 -9.38 2.48 10.95
CA SER A 88 -9.59 1.15 11.54
C SER A 88 -8.84 0.07 10.76
N VAL A 89 -8.90 0.10 9.43
CA VAL A 89 -8.15 -0.81 8.55
C VAL A 89 -6.64 -0.60 8.70
N SER A 90 -6.15 0.63 8.85
CA SER A 90 -4.74 0.92 9.05
C SER A 90 -4.23 0.40 10.40
N ILE A 91 -5.01 0.53 11.48
CA ILE A 91 -4.66 -0.05 12.78
C ILE A 91 -4.60 -1.58 12.67
N ALA A 92 -5.58 -2.22 12.03
CA ALA A 92 -5.56 -3.66 11.79
C ALA A 92 -4.35 -4.09 10.96
N SER A 93 -4.04 -3.33 9.91
CA SER A 93 -2.87 -3.55 9.04
C SER A 93 -1.57 -3.48 9.82
N PHE A 94 -1.42 -2.49 10.68
CA PHE A 94 -0.26 -2.33 11.54
C PHE A 94 -0.10 -3.50 12.53
N GLY A 95 -1.21 -3.95 13.12
CA GLY A 95 -1.24 -5.12 14.00
C GLY A 95 -0.86 -6.43 13.27
N VAL A 96 -1.41 -6.66 12.08
CA VAL A 96 -1.07 -7.84 11.25
C VAL A 96 0.38 -7.76 10.80
N PHE A 97 0.86 -6.59 10.38
CA PHE A 97 2.25 -6.36 10.01
C PHE A 97 3.22 -6.68 11.15
N TYR A 98 2.88 -6.27 12.39
CA TYR A 98 3.65 -6.65 13.58
C TYR A 98 3.73 -8.17 13.75
N LYS A 99 2.59 -8.86 13.65
CA LYS A 99 2.52 -10.33 13.76
C LYS A 99 3.30 -11.03 12.65
N LEU A 100 3.25 -10.54 11.43
CA LEU A 100 4.03 -11.04 10.31
C LEU A 100 5.54 -10.82 10.55
N THR A 101 5.93 -9.63 10.99
CA THR A 101 7.33 -9.29 11.31
C THR A 101 7.91 -10.19 12.39
N GLN A 102 7.12 -10.58 13.41
CA GLN A 102 7.55 -11.52 14.45
C GLN A 102 7.95 -12.90 13.92
N LEU A 103 7.45 -13.31 12.75
CA LEU A 103 7.82 -14.59 12.13
C LEU A 103 9.23 -14.53 11.50
N TYR A 104 9.74 -13.34 11.18
CA TYR A 104 11.04 -13.13 10.52
C TYR A 104 12.12 -12.58 11.44
N LEU A 105 11.74 -11.76 12.42
CA LEU A 105 12.65 -11.06 13.33
C LEU A 105 12.32 -11.41 14.77
N LYS A 106 13.30 -11.97 15.50
CA LYS A 106 13.11 -12.35 16.91
C LYS A 106 13.36 -11.17 17.84
N GLU A 107 14.40 -10.39 17.57
CA GLU A 107 14.90 -9.31 18.41
C GLU A 107 14.03 -8.05 18.31
N ASP A 108 13.64 -7.48 19.46
CA ASP A 108 12.75 -6.32 19.53
C ASP A 108 13.28 -5.09 18.78
N LYS A 109 14.60 -4.87 18.79
CA LYS A 109 15.18 -3.71 18.09
C LYS A 109 14.83 -3.70 16.59
N TYR A 110 14.97 -4.82 15.88
CA TYR A 110 14.68 -4.87 14.45
C TYR A 110 13.19 -4.95 14.14
N LYS A 111 12.40 -5.59 15.02
CA LYS A 111 10.94 -5.49 14.94
C LYS A 111 10.50 -4.03 15.00
N ASN A 112 11.04 -3.26 15.95
CA ASN A 112 10.73 -1.83 16.09
C ASN A 112 11.21 -1.00 14.90
N LEU A 113 12.37 -1.32 14.30
CA LEU A 113 12.81 -0.69 13.06
C LEU A 113 11.84 -0.97 11.91
N ALA A 114 11.41 -2.22 11.72
CA ALA A 114 10.44 -2.57 10.68
C ALA A 114 9.10 -1.84 10.89
N LEU A 115 8.59 -1.83 12.14
CA LEU A 115 7.38 -1.10 12.51
C LEU A 115 7.51 0.41 12.25
N LEU A 116 8.66 1.01 12.55
CA LEU A 116 8.93 2.42 12.32
C LEU A 116 8.94 2.74 10.81
N LEU A 117 9.65 1.93 10.02
CA LEU A 117 9.70 2.04 8.57
C LEU A 117 8.30 1.95 7.96
N PHE A 118 7.44 1.05 8.47
CA PHE A 118 6.07 0.89 7.97
C PHE A 118 5.15 2.02 8.41
N ALA A 119 5.22 2.43 9.68
CA ALA A 119 4.38 3.49 10.24
C ALA A 119 4.58 4.84 9.54
N LEU A 120 5.80 5.13 9.13
CA LEU A 120 6.18 6.40 8.50
C LEU A 120 6.66 6.21 7.05
N ASN A 121 6.26 5.13 6.38
CA ASN A 121 6.56 4.98 4.96
C ASN A 121 5.76 6.05 4.17
N PRO A 122 6.40 6.87 3.32
CA PRO A 122 5.72 8.00 2.67
C PRO A 122 4.61 7.57 1.70
N VAL A 123 4.76 6.42 1.05
CA VAL A 123 3.74 5.88 0.14
C VAL A 123 2.58 5.29 0.94
N TYR A 124 2.88 4.39 1.86
CA TYR A 124 1.84 3.72 2.65
C TYR A 124 1.05 4.71 3.50
N LEU A 125 1.71 5.62 4.22
CA LEU A 125 1.06 6.60 5.10
C LEU A 125 0.14 7.55 4.32
N TYR A 126 0.56 8.00 3.14
CA TYR A 126 -0.27 8.87 2.33
C TYR A 126 -1.55 8.19 1.84
N TRP A 127 -1.47 6.92 1.46
CA TRP A 127 -2.64 6.16 1.02
C TRP A 127 -3.49 5.66 2.19
N SER A 128 -2.93 5.50 3.39
CA SER A 128 -3.67 5.09 4.60
C SER A 128 -4.58 6.17 5.16
N ILE A 129 -4.30 7.45 4.88
CA ILE A 129 -5.12 8.60 5.29
C ILE A 129 -6.15 9.03 4.23
N ARG A 130 -6.35 8.23 3.17
CA ARG A 130 -7.27 8.50 2.06
C ARG A 130 -8.21 7.33 1.84
N ILE A 131 -9.38 7.58 1.25
CA ILE A 131 -10.38 6.53 1.00
C ILE A 131 -9.99 5.76 -0.27
N TYR A 132 -9.12 4.75 -0.12
CA TYR A 132 -8.60 3.96 -1.22
C TYR A 132 -8.52 2.47 -0.89
N ALA A 133 -8.76 1.63 -1.91
CA ALA A 133 -8.82 0.18 -1.76
C ALA A 133 -7.45 -0.48 -1.50
N ASP A 134 -6.35 0.22 -1.76
CA ASP A 134 -4.97 -0.29 -1.64
C ASP A 134 -4.63 -0.78 -0.23
N VAL A 135 -5.10 -0.07 0.79
CA VAL A 135 -4.78 -0.37 2.20
C VAL A 135 -5.64 -1.54 2.73
N PRO A 136 -6.97 -1.60 2.51
CA PRO A 136 -7.76 -2.81 2.75
C PRO A 136 -7.23 -4.04 2.01
N PHE A 137 -6.82 -3.88 0.75
CA PHE A 137 -6.22 -4.96 -0.02
C PHE A 137 -4.90 -5.44 0.62
N THR A 138 -4.04 -4.51 1.02
CA THR A 138 -2.77 -4.82 1.70
C THR A 138 -2.97 -5.53 3.04
N LEU A 139 -4.01 -5.16 3.80
CA LEU A 139 -4.40 -5.88 5.02
C LEU A 139 -4.67 -7.36 4.72
N LEU A 140 -5.49 -7.65 3.70
CA LEU A 140 -5.84 -9.01 3.33
C LEU A 140 -4.63 -9.80 2.82
N VAL A 141 -3.77 -9.17 2.02
CA VAL A 141 -2.50 -9.75 1.55
C VAL A 141 -1.60 -10.12 2.74
N MET A 142 -1.35 -9.19 3.67
CA MET A 142 -0.52 -9.46 4.85
C MET A 142 -1.14 -10.53 5.75
N LEU A 143 -2.47 -10.52 5.92
CA LEU A 143 -3.18 -11.51 6.73
C LEU A 143 -3.06 -12.91 6.12
N ALA A 144 -3.24 -13.04 4.80
CA ALA A 144 -3.13 -14.31 4.11
C ALA A 144 -1.72 -14.90 4.26
N PHE A 145 -0.68 -14.10 4.03
CA PHE A 145 0.71 -14.56 4.19
C PHE A 145 1.10 -14.82 5.65
N TYR A 146 0.57 -14.05 6.60
CA TYR A 146 0.73 -14.33 8.02
C TYR A 146 0.16 -15.69 8.39
N LEU A 147 -1.09 -15.98 7.99
CA LEU A 147 -1.75 -17.26 8.29
C LEU A 147 -1.03 -18.43 7.61
N LEU A 148 -0.68 -18.28 6.33
CA LEU A 148 0.08 -19.28 5.57
C LEU A 148 1.41 -19.62 6.26
N LYS A 149 2.18 -18.60 6.66
CA LYS A 149 3.49 -18.80 7.28
C LYS A 149 3.39 -19.36 8.69
N LYS A 150 2.47 -18.84 9.52
CA LYS A 150 2.28 -19.26 10.91
C LYS A 150 1.85 -20.71 11.04
N HIS A 151 1.01 -21.19 10.12
CA HIS A 151 0.41 -22.52 10.16
C HIS A 151 0.97 -23.44 9.07
N LYS A 152 2.16 -23.13 8.56
CA LYS A 152 2.83 -23.88 7.50
C LYS A 152 2.92 -25.39 7.79
N ASP A 153 3.27 -25.74 9.03
CA ASP A 153 3.46 -27.14 9.47
C ASP A 153 2.16 -27.80 10.00
N SER A 154 1.07 -27.02 10.15
CA SER A 154 -0.23 -27.50 10.67
C SER A 154 -1.38 -27.20 9.70
N MET A 155 -1.06 -27.07 8.40
CA MET A 155 -2.02 -26.71 7.37
C MET A 155 -3.07 -27.81 7.22
N ASN A 156 -4.34 -27.43 7.24
CA ASN A 156 -5.47 -28.33 7.03
C ASN A 156 -6.47 -27.72 6.05
N ILE A 157 -7.44 -28.52 5.60
CA ILE A 157 -8.42 -28.13 4.59
C ILE A 157 -9.23 -26.90 5.03
N ARG A 158 -9.57 -26.78 6.33
CA ARG A 158 -10.33 -25.63 6.85
C ARG A 158 -9.51 -24.34 6.74
N LEU A 159 -8.25 -24.38 7.13
CA LEU A 159 -7.37 -23.23 7.02
C LEU A 159 -7.10 -22.87 5.56
N ALA A 160 -6.92 -23.87 4.70
CA ALA A 160 -6.80 -23.65 3.26
C ALA A 160 -8.07 -22.97 2.70
N ALA A 161 -9.27 -23.39 3.11
CA ALA A 161 -10.52 -22.73 2.75
C ALA A 161 -10.59 -21.28 3.26
N VAL A 162 -10.12 -21.01 4.48
CA VAL A 162 -10.02 -19.63 5.01
C VAL A 162 -9.06 -18.79 4.15
N LEU A 163 -7.91 -19.32 3.74
CA LEU A 163 -7.01 -18.64 2.80
C LEU A 163 -7.70 -18.37 1.45
N GLY A 164 -8.51 -19.31 0.97
CA GLY A 164 -9.32 -19.16 -0.25
C GLY A 164 -10.35 -18.03 -0.13
N ILE A 165 -11.05 -17.97 1.00
CA ILE A 165 -11.98 -16.88 1.34
C ILE A 165 -11.24 -15.54 1.36
N ILE A 166 -10.09 -15.45 2.03
CA ILE A 166 -9.29 -14.21 2.07
C ILE A 166 -8.82 -13.81 0.66
N ALA A 167 -8.36 -14.75 -0.16
CA ALA A 167 -7.97 -14.49 -1.54
C ALA A 167 -9.15 -13.98 -2.38
N GLY A 168 -10.33 -14.57 -2.22
CA GLY A 168 -11.54 -14.12 -2.89
C GLY A 168 -12.01 -12.73 -2.44
N LEU A 169 -11.98 -12.44 -1.13
CA LEU A 169 -12.23 -11.10 -0.60
C LEU A 169 -11.22 -10.07 -1.14
N SER A 170 -9.95 -10.47 -1.29
CA SER A 170 -8.92 -9.61 -1.91
C SER A 170 -9.29 -9.27 -3.35
N ILE A 171 -9.77 -10.24 -4.15
CA ILE A 171 -10.25 -10.01 -5.52
C ILE A 171 -11.47 -9.09 -5.55
N LEU A 172 -12.39 -9.28 -4.60
CA LEU A 172 -13.55 -8.40 -4.43
C LEU A 172 -13.18 -7.00 -3.90
N THR A 173 -11.95 -6.78 -3.48
CA THR A 173 -11.41 -5.45 -3.15
C THR A 173 -10.69 -4.84 -4.35
N ARG A 174 -9.85 -5.64 -5.02
CA ARG A 174 -8.96 -5.25 -6.12
C ARG A 174 -8.61 -6.45 -7.00
N PHE A 175 -8.56 -6.27 -8.32
CA PHE A 175 -8.28 -7.37 -9.24
C PHE A 175 -6.85 -7.94 -9.10
N GLU A 176 -5.90 -7.19 -8.54
CA GLU A 176 -4.58 -7.70 -8.16
C GLU A 176 -4.67 -8.86 -7.14
N GLY A 177 -5.83 -9.07 -6.50
CA GLY A 177 -6.11 -10.26 -5.71
C GLY A 177 -5.98 -11.58 -6.48
N TYR A 178 -6.05 -11.58 -7.83
CA TYR A 178 -5.74 -12.78 -8.62
C TYR A 178 -4.27 -13.17 -8.50
N ILE A 179 -3.37 -12.19 -8.38
CA ILE A 179 -1.93 -12.42 -8.14
C ILE A 179 -1.76 -13.06 -6.76
N LEU A 180 -2.46 -12.55 -5.74
CA LEU A 180 -2.48 -13.17 -4.41
C LEU A 180 -3.02 -14.60 -4.47
N PHE A 181 -4.10 -14.84 -5.23
CA PHE A 181 -4.71 -16.16 -5.35
C PHE A 181 -3.73 -17.20 -5.89
N GLY A 182 -3.05 -16.89 -6.99
CA GLY A 182 -2.03 -17.77 -7.57
C GLY A 182 -0.82 -17.95 -6.65
N SER A 183 -0.38 -16.87 -6.02
CA SER A 183 0.78 -16.89 -5.12
C SER A 183 0.55 -17.74 -3.87
N LEU A 184 -0.64 -17.68 -3.27
CA LEU A 184 -1.03 -18.54 -2.15
C LEU A 184 -1.17 -20.00 -2.57
N ALA A 185 -1.74 -20.28 -3.75
CA ALA A 185 -1.83 -21.64 -4.28
C ALA A 185 -0.42 -22.27 -4.42
N LEU A 186 0.54 -21.52 -4.97
CA LEU A 186 1.95 -21.94 -5.04
C LEU A 186 2.56 -22.09 -3.63
N GLY A 187 2.27 -21.18 -2.71
CA GLY A 187 2.73 -21.28 -1.33
C GLY A 187 2.21 -22.51 -0.58
N ILE A 188 0.95 -22.90 -0.81
CA ILE A 188 0.35 -24.13 -0.28
C ILE A 188 0.98 -25.36 -0.96
N TYR A 189 1.18 -25.28 -2.27
CA TYR A 189 1.77 -26.38 -3.05
C TYR A 189 3.24 -26.64 -2.69
N PHE A 190 4.02 -25.59 -2.40
CA PHE A 190 5.46 -25.69 -2.08
C PHE A 190 5.76 -25.42 -0.60
N ALA A 191 4.83 -25.75 0.29
CA ALA A 191 5.03 -25.54 1.72
C ALA A 191 6.28 -26.28 2.23
N GLU A 192 6.59 -27.48 1.72
CA GLU A 192 7.87 -28.13 2.05
C GLU A 192 8.91 -27.65 1.03
N LYS A 193 10.11 -27.31 1.50
CA LYS A 193 11.19 -26.62 0.76
C LYS A 193 11.12 -26.82 -0.77
N PHE A 194 11.03 -25.74 -1.52
CA PHE A 194 11.02 -25.76 -2.98
C PHE A 194 12.19 -26.58 -3.55
N ARG A 195 11.88 -27.70 -4.20
CA ARG A 195 12.78 -28.40 -5.12
C ARG A 195 12.06 -28.58 -6.45
N ILE A 196 12.72 -28.20 -7.54
CA ILE A 196 12.17 -28.30 -8.90
C ILE A 196 11.77 -29.75 -9.24
N VAL A 197 12.46 -30.74 -8.66
CA VAL A 197 12.18 -32.17 -8.84
C VAL A 197 10.82 -32.58 -8.24
N ASP A 198 10.37 -31.90 -7.19
CA ASP A 198 9.12 -32.22 -6.47
C ASP A 198 7.87 -31.75 -7.26
N ILE A 199 8.05 -30.92 -8.29
CA ILE A 199 6.97 -30.40 -9.16
C ILE A 199 6.27 -31.55 -9.91
N LEU A 200 6.98 -32.64 -10.21
CA LEU A 200 6.52 -33.73 -11.07
C LEU A 200 6.16 -35.02 -10.31
N SER A 201 6.27 -35.02 -8.98
CA SER A 201 5.92 -36.19 -8.16
C SER A 201 4.40 -36.30 -8.01
N LYS A 202 3.81 -37.29 -8.68
CA LYS A 202 2.37 -37.60 -8.59
C LYS A 202 1.91 -37.84 -7.15
N GLN A 203 2.78 -38.38 -6.29
CA GLN A 203 2.46 -38.67 -4.90
C GLN A 203 2.32 -37.39 -4.05
N ASP A 204 3.16 -36.39 -4.27
CA ASP A 204 3.11 -35.14 -3.51
C ASP A 204 1.95 -34.25 -3.94
N PHE A 205 1.60 -34.27 -5.23
CA PHE A 205 0.38 -33.64 -5.72
C PHE A 205 -0.88 -34.22 -5.04
N LEU A 206 -1.00 -35.56 -4.99
CA LEU A 206 -2.17 -36.21 -4.37
C LEU A 206 -2.29 -35.91 -2.87
N LYS A 207 -1.18 -35.76 -2.15
CA LYS A 207 -1.19 -35.35 -0.73
C LYS A 207 -1.67 -33.91 -0.54
N ARG A 208 -1.38 -33.02 -1.48
CA ARG A 208 -1.72 -31.58 -1.41
C ARG A 208 -3.08 -31.26 -2.02
N LEU A 209 -3.64 -32.17 -2.82
CA LEU A 209 -4.93 -32.00 -3.47
C LEU A 209 -6.06 -31.62 -2.49
N PRO A 210 -6.22 -32.23 -1.30
CA PRO A 210 -7.27 -31.82 -0.36
C PRO A 210 -7.13 -30.37 0.15
N LEU A 211 -5.89 -29.88 0.29
CA LEU A 211 -5.65 -28.49 0.69
C LEU A 211 -6.01 -27.54 -0.45
N LEU A 212 -5.60 -27.88 -1.68
CA LEU A 212 -5.93 -27.09 -2.87
C LEU A 212 -7.44 -27.08 -3.13
N THR A 213 -8.15 -28.19 -2.95
CA THR A 213 -9.62 -28.22 -3.09
C THR A 213 -10.31 -27.38 -2.02
N GLY A 214 -9.86 -27.45 -0.76
CA GLY A 214 -10.35 -26.57 0.30
C GLY A 214 -10.14 -25.09 -0.05
N TYR A 215 -8.95 -24.75 -0.51
CA TYR A 215 -8.60 -23.40 -0.96
C TYR A 215 -9.48 -22.91 -2.13
N ILE A 216 -9.63 -23.73 -3.18
CA ILE A 216 -10.48 -23.42 -4.33
C ILE A 216 -11.95 -23.27 -3.92
N ALA A 217 -12.46 -24.13 -3.04
CA ALA A 217 -13.82 -24.05 -2.54
C ALA A 217 -14.08 -22.75 -1.77
N GLY A 218 -13.17 -22.36 -0.87
CA GLY A 218 -13.26 -21.08 -0.14
C GLY A 218 -13.20 -19.86 -1.06
N PHE A 219 -12.37 -19.93 -2.12
CA PHE A 219 -12.31 -18.90 -3.15
C PHE A 219 -13.64 -18.76 -3.91
N PHE A 220 -14.20 -19.86 -4.41
CA PHE A 220 -15.47 -19.80 -5.14
C PHE A 220 -16.65 -19.40 -4.25
N ALA A 221 -16.64 -19.77 -2.96
CA ALA A 221 -17.67 -19.37 -2.02
C ALA A 221 -17.80 -17.85 -1.87
N THR A 222 -16.72 -17.10 -2.11
CA THR A 222 -16.73 -15.64 -2.00
C THR A 222 -16.89 -14.95 -3.35
N VAL A 223 -16.22 -15.43 -4.40
CA VAL A 223 -16.15 -14.72 -5.68
C VAL A 223 -17.32 -15.07 -6.61
N SER A 224 -17.86 -16.28 -6.53
CA SER A 224 -18.93 -16.72 -7.44
C SER A 224 -20.18 -15.85 -7.43
N PRO A 225 -20.70 -15.31 -6.29
CA PRO A 225 -21.88 -14.46 -6.32
C PRO A 225 -21.68 -13.21 -7.19
N TYR A 226 -20.50 -12.59 -7.10
CA TYR A 226 -20.18 -11.43 -7.92
C TYR A 226 -20.01 -11.80 -9.40
N TRP A 227 -19.40 -12.93 -9.71
CA TRP A 227 -19.26 -13.38 -11.10
C TRP A 227 -20.59 -13.70 -11.78
N PHE A 228 -21.56 -14.25 -11.03
CA PHE A 228 -22.92 -14.45 -11.53
C PHE A 228 -23.65 -13.13 -11.76
N TYR A 229 -23.41 -12.12 -10.91
CA TYR A 229 -23.98 -10.79 -11.07
C TYR A 229 -23.33 -9.99 -12.21
N ARG A 230 -21.99 -10.06 -12.33
CA ARG A 230 -21.21 -9.30 -13.32
C ARG A 230 -19.99 -10.09 -13.78
N ASN A 231 -19.82 -10.18 -15.10
CA ASN A 231 -18.64 -10.78 -15.69
C ASN A 231 -17.39 -9.92 -15.38
N PRO A 232 -16.38 -10.46 -14.65
CA PRO A 232 -15.17 -9.70 -14.34
C PRO A 232 -14.32 -9.42 -15.58
N LEU A 233 -14.39 -10.27 -16.62
CA LEU A 233 -13.57 -10.17 -17.83
C LEU A 233 -14.03 -9.03 -18.75
N SER A 234 -15.25 -8.53 -18.56
CA SER A 234 -15.78 -7.37 -19.30
C SER A 234 -15.52 -6.04 -18.57
N SER A 235 -14.70 -6.03 -17.53
CA SER A 235 -14.39 -4.80 -16.80
C SER A 235 -13.40 -3.93 -17.58
N SER A 236 -13.73 -2.66 -17.76
CA SER A 236 -12.83 -1.64 -18.33
C SER A 236 -11.60 -1.34 -17.47
N TYR A 237 -11.48 -1.97 -16.29
CA TYR A 237 -10.26 -1.94 -15.48
C TYR A 237 -9.04 -2.44 -16.24
N PHE A 238 -9.20 -3.48 -17.06
CA PHE A 238 -8.09 -4.09 -17.82
C PHE A 238 -7.68 -3.27 -19.04
N ASP A 239 -8.51 -2.31 -19.47
CA ASP A 239 -8.24 -1.42 -20.60
C ASP A 239 -7.34 -0.22 -20.22
N GLU A 240 -7.22 0.08 -18.91
CA GLU A 240 -6.37 1.17 -18.44
C GLU A 240 -4.89 1.02 -18.83
N PRO A 241 -4.22 -0.12 -18.55
CA PRO A 241 -2.83 -0.32 -18.93
C PRO A 241 -2.64 -0.53 -20.44
N SER A 242 -3.63 -1.08 -21.17
CA SER A 242 -3.49 -1.40 -22.59
C SER A 242 -3.36 -0.17 -23.50
N SER A 243 -3.89 0.97 -23.05
CA SER A 243 -3.83 2.26 -23.76
C SER A 243 -2.47 2.98 -23.68
N ARG A 244 -1.48 2.43 -22.95
CA ARG A 244 -0.19 3.09 -22.71
C ARG A 244 0.95 2.44 -23.49
N ALA A 245 1.69 3.26 -24.24
CA ALA A 245 2.93 2.83 -24.88
C ALA A 245 4.01 2.57 -23.81
N TYR A 246 4.65 1.41 -23.87
CA TYR A 246 5.76 1.07 -23.00
C TYR A 246 7.07 1.60 -23.58
N ASP A 247 7.67 2.58 -22.91
CA ASP A 247 8.86 3.30 -23.35
C ASP A 247 9.96 3.32 -22.27
N LEU A 248 11.15 3.83 -22.62
CA LEU A 248 12.26 3.98 -21.67
C LEU A 248 11.89 4.89 -20.49
N LYS A 249 10.96 5.84 -20.69
CA LYS A 249 10.46 6.71 -19.62
C LYS A 249 9.67 5.92 -18.58
N THR A 250 8.85 4.97 -19.00
CA THR A 250 8.09 4.08 -18.11
C THR A 250 9.02 3.27 -17.21
N LEU A 251 10.05 2.65 -17.80
CA LEU A 251 11.08 1.93 -17.05
C LEU A 251 11.81 2.86 -16.06
N ALA A 252 12.16 4.08 -16.49
CA ALA A 252 12.80 5.05 -15.62
C ALA A 252 11.90 5.47 -14.44
N ILE A 253 10.60 5.71 -14.67
CA ILE A 253 9.63 6.01 -13.60
C ILE A 253 9.59 4.87 -12.58
N PHE A 254 9.53 3.62 -13.04
CA PHE A 254 9.55 2.46 -12.15
C PHE A 254 10.83 2.39 -11.30
N VAL A 255 12.01 2.45 -11.94
CA VAL A 255 13.30 2.35 -11.25
C VAL A 255 13.46 3.48 -10.22
N ILE A 256 13.15 4.72 -10.60
CA ILE A 256 13.26 5.86 -9.69
C ILE A 256 12.25 5.73 -8.55
N SER A 257 11.00 5.34 -8.82
CA SER A 257 9.99 5.18 -7.76
C SER A 257 10.38 4.07 -6.79
N MET A 258 10.94 2.97 -7.29
CA MET A 258 11.49 1.89 -6.46
C MET A 258 12.64 2.40 -5.58
N LEU A 259 13.55 3.21 -6.13
CA LEU A 259 14.65 3.81 -5.36
C LEU A 259 14.17 4.61 -4.14
N PHE A 260 13.06 5.33 -4.27
CA PHE A 260 12.54 6.20 -3.21
C PHE A 260 11.36 5.62 -2.41
N VAL A 261 10.88 4.40 -2.74
CA VAL A 261 9.67 3.81 -2.15
C VAL A 261 9.68 3.74 -0.62
N PHE A 262 10.86 3.59 -0.02
CA PHE A 262 11.01 3.52 1.43
C PHE A 262 11.03 4.88 2.12
N GLY A 263 11.24 5.99 1.39
CA GLY A 263 11.54 7.28 2.01
C GLY A 263 12.90 7.35 2.70
N VAL A 264 13.79 6.37 2.47
CA VAL A 264 15.16 6.32 2.99
C VAL A 264 16.08 5.66 1.97
N ILE A 265 17.22 6.29 1.68
CA ILE A 265 18.07 5.89 0.54
C ILE A 265 19.10 4.85 0.90
N TRP A 266 19.43 4.75 2.18
CA TRP A 266 20.27 3.67 2.69
C TRP A 266 19.58 2.30 2.56
N ALA A 267 18.26 2.24 2.30
CA ALA A 267 17.53 0.99 2.13
C ALA A 267 18.20 0.09 1.07
N TRP A 268 18.57 0.70 -0.05
CA TRP A 268 19.19 0.01 -1.18
C TRP A 268 20.61 -0.46 -0.90
N TYR A 269 21.35 0.21 -0.01
CA TYR A 269 22.63 -0.28 0.47
C TYR A 269 22.48 -1.66 1.15
N PHE A 270 21.51 -1.83 2.04
CA PHE A 270 21.28 -3.13 2.70
C PHE A 270 20.69 -4.17 1.74
N ILE A 271 19.81 -3.75 0.84
CA ILE A 271 19.19 -4.67 -0.13
C ILE A 271 20.25 -5.25 -1.08
N PHE A 272 21.12 -4.42 -1.66
CA PHE A 272 22.13 -4.90 -2.59
C PHE A 272 23.24 -5.71 -1.91
N ASN A 273 23.70 -5.30 -0.72
CA ASN A 273 24.75 -6.03 -0.01
C ASN A 273 24.31 -7.42 0.48
N ASP A 274 23.01 -7.62 0.70
CA ASP A 274 22.45 -8.89 1.16
C ASP A 274 21.45 -9.47 0.13
N ILE A 275 21.61 -9.14 -1.16
CA ILE A 275 20.66 -9.55 -2.21
C ILE A 275 20.47 -11.07 -2.28
N HIS A 276 21.55 -11.85 -2.09
CA HIS A 276 21.47 -13.31 -2.05
C HIS A 276 20.62 -13.81 -0.87
N LYS A 277 20.68 -13.13 0.29
CA LYS A 277 19.86 -13.48 1.46
C LYS A 277 18.41 -13.10 1.24
N ILE A 278 18.14 -11.92 0.66
CA ILE A 278 16.79 -11.50 0.29
C ILE A 278 16.18 -12.48 -0.70
N PHE A 279 16.93 -12.85 -1.73
CA PHE A 279 16.51 -13.85 -2.70
C PHE A 279 16.27 -15.21 -2.03
N SER A 280 17.16 -15.65 -1.14
CA SER A 280 16.98 -16.88 -0.36
C SER A 280 15.73 -16.85 0.53
N LEU A 281 15.38 -15.71 1.12
CA LEU A 281 14.14 -15.53 1.88
C LEU A 281 12.91 -15.60 0.97
N ALA A 282 12.95 -14.91 -0.16
CA ALA A 282 11.87 -14.92 -1.14
C ALA A 282 11.62 -16.32 -1.73
N VAL A 283 12.68 -17.08 -2.00
CA VAL A 283 12.60 -18.49 -2.44
C VAL A 283 12.15 -19.41 -1.31
N GLY A 284 12.60 -19.16 -0.07
CA GLY A 284 12.17 -19.92 1.11
C GLY A 284 10.68 -19.76 1.43
N ASP A 285 10.10 -18.62 1.03
CA ASP A 285 8.68 -18.30 1.11
C ASP A 285 8.12 -17.98 -0.28
N ILE A 286 8.11 -18.98 -1.17
CA ILE A 286 7.79 -18.81 -2.59
C ILE A 286 6.48 -18.07 -2.85
N GLY A 287 5.46 -18.22 -2.01
CA GLY A 287 4.22 -17.45 -2.14
C GLY A 287 4.46 -15.94 -2.03
N ILE A 288 5.25 -15.49 -1.03
CA ILE A 288 5.61 -14.07 -0.89
C ILE A 288 6.54 -13.66 -2.04
N GLY A 289 7.52 -14.49 -2.38
CA GLY A 289 8.47 -14.19 -3.46
C GLY A 289 7.78 -13.98 -4.81
N VAL A 290 6.87 -14.89 -5.18
CA VAL A 290 6.08 -14.80 -6.42
C VAL A 290 5.13 -13.60 -6.39
N PHE A 291 4.43 -13.37 -5.27
CA PHE A 291 3.55 -12.21 -5.13
C PHE A 291 4.32 -10.90 -5.33
N VAL A 292 5.42 -10.71 -4.61
CA VAL A 292 6.28 -9.53 -4.72
C VAL A 292 6.79 -9.36 -6.15
N LEU A 293 7.26 -10.43 -6.79
CA LEU A 293 7.79 -10.37 -8.15
C LEU A 293 6.72 -9.98 -9.17
N ILE A 294 5.57 -10.66 -9.17
CA ILE A 294 4.50 -10.39 -10.14
C ILE A 294 3.89 -9.00 -9.90
N GLU A 295 3.71 -8.58 -8.65
CA GLU A 295 3.22 -7.24 -8.35
C GLU A 295 4.21 -6.15 -8.80
N LEU A 296 5.52 -6.35 -8.63
CA LEU A 296 6.53 -5.42 -9.16
C LEU A 296 6.53 -5.36 -10.70
N ILE A 297 6.31 -6.49 -11.37
CA ILE A 297 6.11 -6.51 -12.83
C ILE A 297 4.84 -5.73 -13.21
N LEU A 298 3.75 -5.90 -12.47
CA LEU A 298 2.53 -5.14 -12.70
C LEU A 298 2.75 -3.63 -12.52
N VAL A 299 3.49 -3.22 -11.49
CA VAL A 299 3.86 -1.81 -11.24
C VAL A 299 4.64 -1.24 -12.43
N LEU A 300 5.57 -2.02 -12.99
CA LEU A 300 6.34 -1.64 -14.18
C LEU A 300 5.44 -1.46 -15.41
N LEU A 301 4.45 -2.33 -15.59
CA LEU A 301 3.50 -2.28 -16.71
C LEU A 301 2.43 -1.18 -16.54
N TRP A 302 2.25 -0.64 -15.33
CA TRP A 302 1.22 0.36 -15.03
C TRP A 302 1.79 1.61 -14.34
N PRO A 303 2.63 2.40 -15.03
CA PRO A 303 3.29 3.58 -14.45
C PRO A 303 2.29 4.65 -13.96
N ALA A 304 1.12 4.75 -14.59
CA ALA A 304 0.08 5.70 -14.18
C ALA A 304 -0.50 5.42 -12.78
N ALA A 305 -0.36 4.18 -12.29
CA ALA A 305 -0.78 3.76 -10.96
C ALA A 305 0.41 3.72 -9.97
N VAL A 306 1.59 4.19 -10.35
CA VAL A 306 2.69 4.45 -9.42
C VAL A 306 2.36 5.73 -8.63
N PRO A 307 2.45 5.72 -7.29
CA PRO A 307 3.08 4.70 -6.45
C PRO A 307 2.11 3.79 -5.71
N ARG A 308 0.79 3.92 -5.91
CA ARG A 308 -0.21 3.16 -5.15
C ARG A 308 -0.04 1.64 -5.29
N LEU A 309 0.40 1.15 -6.46
CA LEU A 309 0.66 -0.28 -6.67
C LEU A 309 1.83 -0.84 -5.83
N PHE A 310 2.67 0.01 -5.23
CA PHE A 310 3.69 -0.47 -4.28
C PHE A 310 3.12 -0.78 -2.89
N VAL A 311 1.94 -0.25 -2.54
CA VAL A 311 1.34 -0.35 -1.20
C VAL A 311 1.26 -1.80 -0.70
N PRO A 312 0.85 -2.80 -1.53
CA PRO A 312 0.79 -4.21 -1.11
C PRO A 312 2.16 -4.88 -0.95
N VAL A 313 3.19 -4.35 -1.61
CA VAL A 313 4.55 -4.93 -1.64
C VAL A 313 5.43 -4.36 -0.53
N ILE A 314 5.21 -3.09 -0.15
CA ILE A 314 5.97 -2.36 0.87
C ILE A 314 6.18 -3.15 2.18
N PRO A 315 5.17 -3.81 2.78
CA PRO A 315 5.36 -4.61 3.99
C PRO A 315 6.47 -5.66 3.86
N PHE A 316 6.49 -6.39 2.74
CA PHE A 316 7.47 -7.46 2.51
C PHE A 316 8.87 -6.88 2.25
N LEU A 317 8.94 -5.79 1.47
CA LEU A 317 10.19 -5.08 1.23
C LEU A 317 10.80 -4.53 2.52
N ILE A 318 9.97 -4.03 3.45
CA ILE A 318 10.42 -3.57 4.77
C ILE A 318 10.93 -4.73 5.62
N ILE A 319 10.26 -5.90 5.60
CA ILE A 319 10.74 -7.09 6.31
C ILE A 319 12.10 -7.51 5.77
N PHE A 320 12.28 -7.59 4.44
CA PHE A 320 13.56 -7.91 3.83
C PHE A 320 14.64 -6.91 4.23
N LEU A 321 14.33 -5.62 4.19
CA LEU A 321 15.25 -4.57 4.61
C LEU A 321 15.67 -4.70 6.08
N ALA A 322 14.72 -4.96 6.98
CA ALA A 322 14.99 -5.11 8.39
C ALA A 322 15.81 -6.38 8.71
N VAL A 323 15.64 -7.47 7.95
CA VAL A 323 16.49 -8.67 8.05
C VAL A 323 17.92 -8.39 7.57
N SER A 324 18.10 -7.63 6.50
CA SER A 324 19.42 -7.20 6.04
C SER A 324 20.09 -6.25 7.05
N ALA A 325 19.33 -5.31 7.63
CA ALA A 325 19.84 -4.45 8.70
C ALA A 325 20.29 -5.25 9.93
N ARG A 326 19.52 -6.26 10.34
CA ARG A 326 19.90 -7.19 11.42
C ARG A 326 21.22 -7.89 11.13
N THR A 327 21.33 -8.47 9.94
CA THR A 327 22.55 -9.13 9.48
C THR A 327 23.75 -8.19 9.61
N TYR A 328 23.61 -6.97 9.11
CA TYR A 328 24.70 -6.01 9.09
C TYR A 328 25.13 -5.56 10.49
N PHE A 329 24.19 -5.16 11.34
CA PHE A 329 24.53 -4.57 12.65
C PHE A 329 25.00 -5.61 13.67
N ASP A 330 24.54 -6.87 13.60
CA ASP A 330 24.93 -7.91 14.57
C ASP A 330 26.09 -8.80 14.11
N GLN A 331 26.30 -9.00 12.80
CA GLN A 331 27.39 -9.88 12.33
C GLN A 331 28.65 -9.07 12.03
N PRO A 332 29.85 -9.47 12.52
CA PRO A 332 31.09 -8.80 12.19
C PRO A 332 31.34 -8.94 10.67
N ARG A 333 31.35 -7.80 9.98
CA ARG A 333 31.59 -7.69 8.53
C ARG A 333 32.38 -6.42 8.29
N LYS A 334 33.32 -6.47 7.34
CA LYS A 334 33.97 -5.26 6.84
C LYS A 334 32.89 -4.38 6.20
N THR A 335 32.85 -3.12 6.59
CA THR A 335 31.91 -2.17 5.98
C THR A 335 32.51 -1.65 4.68
N PRO A 336 31.94 -1.98 3.50
CA PRO A 336 32.36 -1.34 2.27
C PRO A 336 31.99 0.15 2.28
N LEU A 337 32.72 0.98 1.51
CA LEU A 337 32.43 2.41 1.33
C LEU A 337 31.14 2.68 0.53
N THR A 338 30.40 1.65 0.12
CA THR A 338 29.19 1.75 -0.68
C THR A 338 28.00 2.53 -0.07
N PRO A 339 27.87 2.78 1.26
CA PRO A 339 26.85 3.72 1.76
C PRO A 339 27.00 5.14 1.18
N LEU A 340 28.22 5.53 0.80
CA LEU A 340 28.51 6.81 0.16
C LEU A 340 27.89 6.90 -1.24
N LEU A 341 27.66 5.79 -1.94
CA LEU A 341 26.98 5.80 -3.25
C LEU A 341 25.53 6.32 -3.13
N GLY A 342 24.89 6.17 -1.97
CA GLY A 342 23.58 6.78 -1.74
C GLY A 342 23.60 8.31 -1.69
N LEU A 343 24.75 8.94 -1.40
CA LEU A 343 24.92 10.39 -1.58
C LEU A 343 24.87 10.74 -3.07
N THR A 344 25.53 9.95 -3.92
CA THR A 344 25.47 10.13 -5.38
C THR A 344 24.03 10.00 -5.88
N THR A 345 23.26 9.04 -5.36
CA THR A 345 21.82 8.91 -5.67
C THR A 345 21.04 10.17 -5.30
N LEU A 346 21.30 10.76 -4.13
CA LEU A 346 20.62 11.99 -3.70
C LEU A 346 21.04 13.25 -4.44
N ILE A 347 22.33 13.41 -4.74
CA ILE A 347 22.89 14.63 -5.33
C ILE A 347 22.68 14.67 -6.84
N VAL A 348 22.74 13.50 -7.50
CA VAL A 348 22.72 13.38 -8.96
C VAL A 348 21.42 12.77 -9.45
N ILE A 349 21.11 11.54 -9.02
CA ILE A 349 19.97 10.79 -9.57
C ILE A 349 18.66 11.48 -9.22
N TYR A 350 18.51 11.97 -7.98
CA TYR A 350 17.27 12.63 -7.56
C TYR A 350 16.98 13.91 -8.38
N PRO A 351 17.85 14.93 -8.48
CA PRO A 351 17.56 16.12 -9.28
C PRO A 351 17.35 15.83 -10.77
N LEU A 352 18.15 14.94 -11.35
CA LEU A 352 17.99 14.53 -12.76
C LEU A 352 16.62 13.86 -12.98
N SER A 353 16.24 12.93 -12.09
CA SER A 353 14.95 12.25 -12.21
C SER A 353 13.78 13.22 -12.11
N GLN A 354 13.85 14.22 -11.24
CA GLN A 354 12.81 15.24 -11.11
C GLN A 354 12.75 16.15 -12.34
N TYR A 355 13.90 16.52 -12.90
CA TYR A 355 13.97 17.33 -14.11
C TYR A 355 13.36 16.62 -15.33
N PHE A 356 13.71 15.35 -15.57
CA PHE A 356 13.27 14.61 -16.75
C PHE A 356 11.91 13.93 -16.61
N LEU A 357 11.63 13.32 -15.45
CA LEU A 357 10.43 12.49 -15.26
C LEU A 357 9.25 13.27 -14.68
N LYS A 358 9.53 14.38 -13.98
CA LYS A 358 8.51 15.21 -13.30
C LYS A 358 7.57 14.36 -12.43
N LEU A 359 8.15 13.48 -11.63
CA LEU A 359 7.39 12.63 -10.71
C LEU A 359 6.56 13.53 -9.79
N GLN A 360 5.31 13.17 -9.55
CA GLN A 360 4.44 13.93 -8.64
C GLN A 360 4.65 13.48 -7.19
N PHE A 361 4.93 12.19 -7.02
CA PHE A 361 5.06 11.54 -5.74
C PHE A 361 6.53 11.24 -5.42
N LEU A 362 6.86 11.13 -4.14
CA LEU A 362 8.24 11.02 -3.68
C LEU A 362 9.10 12.18 -4.22
N VAL A 363 8.60 13.41 -4.06
CA VAL A 363 9.33 14.65 -4.31
C VAL A 363 9.47 15.46 -3.04
N LEU A 364 10.71 15.78 -2.67
CA LEU A 364 11.09 16.84 -1.76
C LEU A 364 11.32 18.15 -2.52
N TYR A 365 10.79 19.25 -1.99
CA TYR A 365 11.18 20.57 -2.43
C TYR A 365 12.61 20.89 -1.97
N LYS A 366 13.27 21.85 -2.63
CA LYS A 366 14.73 22.08 -2.55
C LYS A 366 15.27 22.15 -1.10
N PRO A 367 14.72 22.98 -0.19
CA PRO A 367 15.15 22.98 1.21
C PRO A 367 15.06 21.63 1.93
N LEU A 368 13.99 20.84 1.74
CA LEU A 368 13.90 19.53 2.39
C LEU A 368 14.87 18.51 1.80
N LEU A 369 15.17 18.61 0.49
CA LEU A 369 16.21 17.78 -0.10
C LEU A 369 17.57 18.08 0.55
N LEU A 370 17.91 19.35 0.75
CA LEU A 370 19.15 19.75 1.43
C LEU A 370 19.19 19.23 2.87
N LEU A 371 18.08 19.32 3.60
CA LEU A 371 17.97 18.79 4.96
C LEU A 371 18.15 17.26 4.98
N VAL A 372 17.52 16.53 4.05
CA VAL A 372 17.66 15.08 3.94
C VAL A 372 19.08 14.68 3.57
N LEU A 373 19.78 15.45 2.72
CA LEU A 373 21.20 15.26 2.43
C LEU A 373 22.06 15.34 3.69
N LEU A 374 21.86 16.35 4.54
CA LEU A 374 22.59 16.51 5.80
C LEU A 374 22.33 15.35 6.77
N ILE A 375 21.06 14.93 6.90
CA ILE A 375 20.69 13.77 7.73
C ILE A 375 21.24 12.46 7.15
N TYR A 376 21.37 12.37 5.82
CA TYR A 376 21.95 11.21 5.17
C TYR A 376 23.45 11.08 5.49
N LEU A 377 24.22 12.17 5.56
CA LEU A 377 25.61 12.13 6.02
C LEU A 377 25.73 11.53 7.43
N PHE A 378 24.80 11.91 8.32
CA PHE A 378 24.72 11.34 9.66
C PHE A 378 24.31 9.85 9.65
N SER A 379 23.43 9.45 8.72
CA SER A 379 23.06 8.05 8.51
C SER A 379 24.26 7.23 8.01
N VAL A 380 25.04 7.75 7.07
CA VAL A 380 26.28 7.13 6.57
C VAL A 380 27.28 6.96 7.71
N HIS A 381 27.53 8.01 8.50
CA HIS A 381 28.40 7.92 9.68
C HIS A 381 27.92 6.82 10.65
N SER A 382 26.61 6.75 10.89
CA SER A 382 26.00 5.73 11.74
C SER A 382 26.20 4.31 11.22
N ILE A 383 26.07 4.11 9.89
CA ILE A 383 26.29 2.83 9.23
C ILE A 383 27.77 2.45 9.31
N LEU A 384 28.68 3.32 8.86
CA LEU A 384 30.12 3.09 8.86
C LEU A 384 30.66 2.71 10.25
N ASN A 385 30.19 3.40 11.29
CA ASN A 385 30.58 3.15 12.68
C ASN A 385 29.68 2.13 13.41
N ARG A 386 28.74 1.50 12.70
CA ARG A 386 27.79 0.50 13.20
C ARG A 386 27.02 0.96 14.44
N LYS A 387 26.74 2.26 14.56
CA LYS A 387 25.98 2.87 15.67
C LYS A 387 24.49 2.73 15.41
N TYR A 388 23.92 1.57 15.77
CA TYR A 388 22.51 1.24 15.51
C TYR A 388 21.51 2.29 16.00
N ASN A 389 21.63 2.78 17.23
CA ASN A 389 20.69 3.79 17.77
C ASN A 389 20.73 5.10 16.97
N LEU A 390 21.92 5.50 16.54
CA LEU A 390 22.14 6.69 15.72
C LEU A 390 21.49 6.55 14.35
N PHE A 391 21.63 5.36 13.76
CA PHE A 391 21.00 4.97 12.50
C PHE A 391 19.47 4.94 12.59
N VAL A 392 18.88 4.42 13.67
CA VAL A 392 17.43 4.44 13.87
C VAL A 392 16.92 5.87 14.04
N PHE A 393 17.65 6.70 14.77
CA PHE A 393 17.29 8.11 14.93
C PHE A 393 17.32 8.86 13.59
N SER A 394 18.39 8.70 12.81
CA SER A 394 18.52 9.34 11.50
C SER A 394 17.44 8.87 10.52
N THR A 395 17.10 7.57 10.57
CA THR A 395 15.98 6.96 9.84
C THR A 395 14.66 7.61 10.21
N PHE A 396 14.37 7.73 11.50
CA PHE A 396 13.13 8.34 11.99
C PHE A 396 12.96 9.76 11.47
N ILE A 397 13.98 10.62 11.60
CA ILE A 397 13.91 12.00 11.12
C ILE A 397 13.73 12.05 9.60
N THR A 398 14.44 11.20 8.85
CA THR A 398 14.33 11.15 7.39
C THR A 398 12.91 10.75 6.95
N LEU A 399 12.33 9.72 7.56
CA LEU A 399 10.96 9.28 7.28
C LEU A 399 9.93 10.36 7.62
N MET A 400 10.09 11.05 8.76
CA MET A 400 9.21 12.15 9.15
C MET A 400 9.23 13.27 8.09
N ILE A 401 10.40 13.64 7.59
CA ILE A 401 10.53 14.66 6.54
C ILE A 401 9.89 14.18 5.24
N TRP A 402 10.22 12.96 4.78
CA TRP A 402 9.70 12.41 3.53
C TRP A 402 8.18 12.27 3.52
N SER A 403 7.64 11.69 4.59
CA SER A 403 6.21 11.48 4.74
C SER A 403 5.46 12.79 4.94
N GLY A 404 5.99 13.68 5.79
CA GLY A 404 5.44 15.02 5.99
C GLY A 404 5.41 15.84 4.71
N ALA A 405 6.50 15.83 3.93
CA ALA A 405 6.59 16.52 2.64
C ALA A 405 5.58 15.96 1.63
N THR A 406 5.49 14.63 1.54
CA THR A 406 4.57 13.94 0.63
C THR A 406 3.13 14.35 0.93
N ILE A 407 2.72 14.35 2.20
CA ILE A 407 1.38 14.77 2.62
C ILE A 407 1.19 16.26 2.36
N TRP A 408 2.13 17.12 2.77
CA TRP A 408 2.01 18.57 2.64
C TRP A 408 1.85 19.02 1.19
N LEU A 409 2.60 18.43 0.26
CA LEU A 409 2.52 18.75 -1.17
C LEU A 409 1.20 18.35 -1.82
N HIS A 410 0.49 17.36 -1.27
CA HIS A 410 -0.68 16.75 -1.90
C HIS A 410 -1.99 16.98 -1.13
N LYS A 411 -1.94 17.56 0.08
CA LYS A 411 -3.12 17.74 0.94
C LYS A 411 -4.18 18.64 0.30
N ASP A 412 -3.74 19.59 -0.52
CA ASP A 412 -4.59 20.58 -1.19
C ASP A 412 -4.90 20.22 -2.65
N ASN A 413 -4.61 18.98 -3.06
CA ASN A 413 -5.01 18.50 -4.38
C ASN A 413 -6.52 18.68 -4.55
N PHE A 414 -6.91 19.28 -5.69
CA PHE A 414 -8.29 19.57 -6.08
C PHE A 414 -9.04 20.59 -5.21
N ILE A 415 -8.36 21.36 -4.35
CA ILE A 415 -8.99 22.40 -3.51
C ILE A 415 -9.81 23.40 -4.34
N SER A 416 -9.27 23.90 -5.44
CA SER A 416 -9.96 24.89 -6.28
C SER A 416 -11.22 24.32 -6.93
N ILE A 417 -11.17 23.05 -7.39
CA ILE A 417 -12.32 22.37 -8.01
C ILE A 417 -13.40 22.11 -6.96
N LYS A 418 -13.00 21.62 -5.78
CA LYS A 418 -13.92 21.41 -4.66
C LYS A 418 -14.60 22.73 -4.26
N ASN A 419 -13.83 23.77 -3.98
CA ASN A 419 -14.40 25.05 -3.52
C ASN A 419 -15.32 25.69 -4.58
N ALA A 420 -14.93 25.63 -5.86
CA ALA A 420 -15.78 26.14 -6.94
C ALA A 420 -17.09 25.37 -7.07
N THR A 421 -17.06 24.04 -6.90
CA THR A 421 -18.25 23.17 -7.05
C THR A 421 -19.16 23.22 -5.83
N GLU A 422 -18.61 23.35 -4.62
CA GLU A 422 -19.39 23.64 -3.41
C GLU A 422 -20.08 25.01 -3.53
N TYR A 423 -19.34 26.06 -3.94
CA TYR A 423 -19.93 27.38 -4.17
C TYR A 423 -21.05 27.33 -5.22
N ALA A 424 -20.80 26.67 -6.34
CA ALA A 424 -21.79 26.47 -7.41
C ALA A 424 -23.05 25.74 -6.92
N SER A 425 -22.90 24.67 -6.15
CA SER A 425 -23.99 23.87 -5.59
C SER A 425 -24.87 24.66 -4.61
N GLU A 426 -24.26 25.60 -3.87
CA GLU A 426 -24.93 26.39 -2.83
C GLU A 426 -25.51 27.72 -3.33
N ASN A 427 -24.94 28.33 -4.38
CA ASN A 427 -25.23 29.72 -4.74
C ASN A 427 -25.77 29.92 -6.17
N LEU A 428 -25.69 28.90 -7.03
CA LEU A 428 -26.18 29.00 -8.41
C LEU A 428 -27.46 28.19 -8.59
N GLU A 429 -28.13 28.39 -9.72
CA GLU A 429 -29.30 27.61 -10.15
C GLU A 429 -29.14 27.22 -11.63
N GLY A 430 -29.76 26.11 -12.03
CA GLY A 430 -29.73 25.60 -13.40
C GLY A 430 -28.61 24.60 -13.70
N LEU A 431 -28.22 24.53 -14.97
CA LEU A 431 -27.23 23.58 -15.48
C LEU A 431 -25.82 24.17 -15.33
N ILE A 432 -24.95 23.45 -14.63
CA ILE A 432 -23.55 23.85 -14.42
C ILE A 432 -22.65 22.92 -15.22
N ALA A 433 -22.02 23.48 -16.26
CA ALA A 433 -21.05 22.73 -17.05
C ALA A 433 -19.72 22.60 -16.30
N TYR A 434 -19.16 21.40 -16.26
CA TYR A 434 -17.83 21.13 -15.72
C TYR A 434 -17.06 20.15 -16.61
N ASN A 435 -15.74 20.13 -16.52
CA ASN A 435 -14.88 19.32 -17.39
C ASN A 435 -13.84 18.47 -16.63
N ASP A 436 -13.93 18.36 -15.31
CA ASP A 436 -12.99 17.56 -14.54
C ASP A 436 -13.31 16.05 -14.68
N VAL A 437 -12.34 15.28 -15.15
CA VAL A 437 -12.48 13.82 -15.34
C VAL A 437 -12.31 13.06 -14.00
N ILE A 438 -11.88 13.77 -12.96
CA ILE A 438 -11.55 13.26 -11.64
C ILE A 438 -12.79 13.10 -10.73
N SER A 439 -14.02 13.24 -11.25
CA SER A 439 -15.26 12.98 -10.50
C SER A 439 -15.50 13.87 -9.27
N VAL A 440 -14.73 14.95 -9.08
CA VAL A 440 -14.88 15.87 -7.94
C VAL A 440 -16.13 16.71 -8.16
N SER A 441 -16.27 17.35 -9.32
CA SER A 441 -17.46 18.18 -9.57
C SER A 441 -18.73 17.36 -9.62
N THR A 442 -18.69 16.16 -10.24
CA THR A 442 -19.82 15.23 -10.23
C THR A 442 -20.28 14.94 -8.80
N TRP A 443 -19.34 14.70 -7.89
CA TRP A 443 -19.65 14.42 -6.50
C TRP A 443 -20.41 15.58 -5.83
N TYR A 444 -19.87 16.80 -5.88
CA TYR A 444 -20.45 17.94 -5.16
C TYR A 444 -21.69 18.54 -5.83
N LEU A 445 -21.84 18.37 -7.15
CA LEU A 445 -23.00 18.88 -7.90
C LEU A 445 -24.14 17.87 -8.01
N ASN A 446 -23.85 16.57 -8.06
CA ASN A 446 -24.85 15.54 -8.39
C ASN A 446 -25.01 14.45 -7.31
N ASP A 447 -23.93 13.97 -6.70
CA ASP A 447 -23.98 12.76 -5.85
C ASP A 447 -24.13 13.03 -4.35
N ARG A 448 -23.45 14.06 -3.81
CA ARG A 448 -23.37 14.33 -2.35
C ARG A 448 -24.70 14.83 -1.80
N ARG A 449 -25.37 15.71 -2.54
CA ARG A 449 -26.68 16.30 -2.24
C ARG A 449 -27.36 16.61 -3.56
N THR A 450 -28.47 15.93 -3.85
CA THR A 450 -29.34 16.32 -4.96
C THR A 450 -30.07 17.61 -4.59
N ASN A 451 -29.44 18.76 -4.85
CA ASN A 451 -30.15 20.04 -4.86
C ASN A 451 -30.95 20.10 -6.16
N GLU A 452 -32.28 20.02 -6.09
CA GLU A 452 -33.13 20.02 -7.30
C GLU A 452 -32.93 21.27 -8.17
N LYS A 453 -32.40 22.36 -7.60
CA LYS A 453 -32.13 23.62 -8.29
C LYS A 453 -30.86 23.60 -9.13
N VAL A 454 -29.93 22.68 -8.89
CA VAL A 454 -28.62 22.65 -9.53
C VAL A 454 -28.34 21.26 -10.09
N ARG A 455 -27.90 21.20 -11.34
CA ARG A 455 -27.45 19.95 -11.94
C ARG A 455 -26.16 20.15 -12.70
N GLY A 456 -25.14 19.37 -12.34
CA GLY A 456 -23.86 19.35 -13.03
C GLY A 456 -23.95 18.54 -14.33
N VAL A 457 -23.43 19.08 -15.42
CA VAL A 457 -23.30 18.40 -16.72
C VAL A 457 -21.83 18.35 -17.13
N PHE A 458 -21.32 17.15 -17.35
CA PHE A 458 -19.96 16.98 -17.87
C PHE A 458 -19.89 17.44 -19.34
N TYR A 459 -19.02 18.40 -19.62
CA TYR A 459 -18.77 18.92 -20.95
C TYR A 459 -17.34 18.58 -21.38
N PRO A 460 -17.14 17.58 -22.27
CA PRO A 460 -15.81 17.20 -22.73
C PRO A 460 -15.19 18.34 -23.54
N TYR A 461 -13.99 18.76 -23.17
CA TYR A 461 -13.23 19.70 -23.98
C TYR A 461 -12.64 18.97 -25.19
N TYR A 462 -13.36 18.97 -26.31
CA TYR A 462 -12.77 18.58 -27.59
C TYR A 462 -11.85 19.73 -28.03
N LYS A 463 -10.53 19.55 -27.87
CA LYS A 463 -9.59 20.35 -28.67
C LYS A 463 -9.88 19.99 -30.13
N GLN A 464 -10.47 20.93 -30.88
CA GLN A 464 -10.35 20.89 -32.34
C GLN A 464 -8.85 20.85 -32.65
N ALA A 465 -8.44 19.78 -33.33
CA ALA A 465 -7.05 19.52 -33.68
C ALA A 465 -6.51 20.54 -34.69
#